data_AF-A0A6A5XU55-F1
#
_entry.id   AF-A0A6A5XU55-F1
#
_cell.length_a   1.000
_cell.length_b   1.000
_cell.length_c   1.000
_cell.angle_alpha   90.00
_cell.angle_beta   90.00
_cell.angle_gamma   90.00
#
_symmetry.space_group_name_H-M   'P 1'
#
loop_
_entity.id
_entity.type
_entity.pdbx_description
1 polymer ?
#
loop_
_entity_poly.entity_id
_entity_poly.type
_entity_poly.pdbx_seq_one_letter_code
_entity_poly.pdbx_strand_id
1 'polypeptide(L)'
;MSSVAGAQATRSLQDEDLVPIMVKGKGLDPPSTINPGVVCFAPAKYLFEGAPELRNYIHDQAIVIPSTGLDEDMLRNVVCSLVNARMNNTTPDIQLEDNPLSYIHLHVILTHFGMREDADRLLAGMWSLYERVELLAEQVWWIWITFGSRPETSGSRYRPLYAEAYVQIMAWQLVHSQSLGRMSDDVRQLVYGSRFGWFPEIRQVVEARERLFGTAQGFEIRMPSNEQEASMATQSHTETGSDAMPVNTPDTSVTSDGNSSPALQVPQADGSQAGIPFIFQAGGSLGSRVIAQPGNKRRRRHAQ
;
A
#
# COMPACT_ATOMS: atom_id res chain seq x y z
N MET A 1 -25.31 -35.97 19.51
CA MET A 1 -25.15 -35.24 18.23
C MET A 1 -23.69 -34.88 18.10
N SER A 2 -22.94 -35.67 17.34
CA SER A 2 -21.49 -35.53 17.19
C SER A 2 -21.20 -34.57 16.05
N SER A 3 -20.57 -33.44 16.37
CA SER A 3 -20.05 -32.47 15.41
C SER A 3 -18.90 -33.10 14.62
N VAL A 4 -19.06 -33.23 13.31
CA VAL A 4 -18.01 -33.67 12.38
C VAL A 4 -17.22 -32.44 12.00
N ALA A 5 -16.06 -32.26 12.64
CA ALA A 5 -15.05 -31.33 12.18
C ALA A 5 -14.52 -31.84 10.82
N GLY A 6 -14.88 -31.15 9.75
CA GLY A 6 -14.36 -31.40 8.41
C GLY A 6 -12.89 -31.00 8.34
N ALA A 7 -12.00 -31.94 8.64
CA ALA A 7 -10.58 -31.81 8.31
C ALA A 7 -10.44 -31.83 6.78
N GLN A 8 -10.32 -30.65 6.16
CA GLN A 8 -9.90 -30.57 4.77
C GLN A 8 -8.49 -31.17 4.68
N ALA A 9 -8.36 -32.27 3.96
CA ALA A 9 -7.09 -32.90 3.67
C ALA A 9 -6.28 -31.98 2.76
N THR A 10 -5.40 -31.17 3.35
CA THR A 10 -4.40 -30.40 2.60
C THR A 10 -3.44 -31.39 1.96
N ARG A 11 -3.60 -31.60 0.65
CA ARG A 11 -2.63 -32.35 -0.15
C ARG A 11 -1.29 -31.63 -0.02
N SER A 12 -0.29 -32.31 0.57
CA SER A 12 1.06 -31.77 0.69
C SER A 12 1.61 -31.51 -0.72
N LEU A 13 1.93 -30.26 -1.03
CA LEU A 13 2.69 -29.89 -2.23
C LEU A 13 4.02 -30.66 -2.21
N GLN A 14 4.33 -31.36 -3.30
CA GLN A 14 5.62 -32.02 -3.48
C GLN A 14 6.66 -30.99 -3.95
N ASP A 15 7.95 -31.26 -3.70
CA ASP A 15 9.03 -30.30 -3.96
C ASP A 15 9.17 -29.88 -5.43
N GLU A 16 8.74 -30.73 -6.38
CA GLU A 16 8.78 -30.43 -7.81
C GLU A 16 7.48 -29.84 -8.36
N ASP A 17 6.45 -29.66 -7.53
CA ASP A 17 5.18 -29.12 -7.99
C ASP A 17 5.33 -27.66 -8.42
N LEU A 18 4.85 -27.35 -9.62
CA LEU A 18 4.65 -25.99 -10.06
C LEU A 18 3.39 -25.43 -9.39
N VAL A 19 3.57 -24.37 -8.62
CA VAL A 19 2.46 -23.72 -7.91
C VAL A 19 2.02 -22.50 -8.72
N PRO A 20 0.73 -22.38 -9.09
CA PRO A 20 0.19 -21.17 -9.67
C PRO A 20 0.19 -20.04 -8.62
N ILE A 21 0.70 -18.89 -9.02
CA ILE A 21 0.62 -17.63 -8.27
C ILE A 21 -0.46 -16.78 -8.92
N MET A 22 -1.43 -16.39 -8.12
CA MET A 22 -2.62 -15.68 -8.53
C MET A 22 -2.77 -14.41 -7.71
N VAL A 23 -3.29 -13.36 -8.34
CA VAL A 23 -3.61 -12.11 -7.65
C VAL A 23 -5.12 -12.04 -7.49
N LYS A 24 -5.59 -11.89 -6.25
CA LYS A 24 -7.02 -11.78 -5.94
C LYS A 24 -7.54 -10.48 -6.57
N GLY A 25 -8.29 -10.62 -7.67
CA GLY A 25 -8.67 -9.52 -8.55
C GLY A 25 -9.31 -8.33 -7.84
N LYS A 26 -9.16 -7.15 -8.46
CA LYS A 26 -9.78 -5.88 -8.04
C LYS A 26 -11.30 -5.94 -8.29
N GLY A 27 -12.02 -6.69 -7.46
CA GLY A 27 -13.48 -6.76 -7.54
C GLY A 27 -14.15 -5.54 -6.93
N LEU A 28 -14.59 -4.62 -7.78
CA LEU A 28 -15.75 -3.77 -7.51
C LEU A 28 -17.07 -4.53 -7.72
N ASP A 29 -17.02 -5.72 -8.31
CA ASP A 29 -18.18 -6.58 -8.53
C ASP A 29 -18.38 -7.60 -7.39
N PRO A 30 -19.63 -7.98 -7.10
CA PRO A 30 -19.97 -8.91 -6.03
C PRO A 30 -19.24 -10.26 -6.16
N PRO A 31 -19.07 -11.00 -5.04
CA PRO A 31 -18.09 -12.09 -4.86
C PRO A 31 -18.25 -13.36 -5.72
N SER A 32 -19.07 -13.38 -6.77
CA SER A 32 -19.47 -14.64 -7.43
C SER A 32 -18.70 -15.05 -8.69
N THR A 33 -17.84 -14.24 -9.32
CA THR A 33 -17.26 -14.64 -10.63
C THR A 33 -15.88 -14.10 -11.02
N ILE A 34 -15.15 -13.35 -10.18
CA ILE A 34 -13.82 -12.88 -10.56
C ILE A 34 -12.82 -14.02 -10.40
N ASN A 35 -12.62 -14.77 -11.47
CA ASN A 35 -11.51 -15.71 -11.60
C ASN A 35 -10.21 -14.92 -11.37
N PRO A 36 -9.45 -15.20 -10.30
CA PRO A 36 -8.17 -14.55 -10.12
C PRO A 36 -7.28 -14.89 -11.32
N GLY A 37 -6.63 -13.88 -11.90
CA GLY A 37 -5.72 -14.09 -13.01
C GLY A 37 -4.49 -14.87 -12.52
N VAL A 38 -4.14 -15.95 -13.22
CA VAL A 38 -2.85 -16.61 -12.97
C VAL A 38 -1.76 -15.68 -13.49
N VAL A 39 -0.92 -15.18 -12.58
CA VAL A 39 0.23 -14.34 -12.94
C VAL A 39 1.32 -15.25 -13.50
N CYS A 40 1.80 -16.22 -12.72
CA CYS A 40 2.86 -17.13 -13.14
C CYS A 40 2.81 -18.48 -12.42
N PHE A 41 3.63 -19.43 -12.88
CA PHE A 41 3.88 -20.69 -12.20
C PHE A 41 5.33 -20.72 -11.73
N ALA A 42 5.57 -21.25 -10.53
CA ALA A 42 6.92 -21.34 -9.97
C ALA A 42 7.11 -22.68 -9.23
N PRO A 43 8.32 -23.28 -9.26
CA PRO A 43 8.60 -24.47 -8.48
C PRO A 43 8.49 -24.19 -6.97
N ALA A 44 7.64 -24.95 -6.27
CA ALA A 44 7.32 -24.73 -4.86
C ALA A 44 8.56 -24.63 -3.98
N LYS A 45 9.50 -25.57 -4.16
CA LYS A 45 10.73 -25.66 -3.36
C LYS A 45 11.51 -24.35 -3.36
N TYR A 46 11.91 -23.86 -4.54
CA TYR A 46 12.74 -22.66 -4.66
C TYR A 46 11.98 -21.40 -4.27
N LEU A 47 10.67 -21.35 -4.55
CA LEU A 47 9.83 -20.23 -4.16
C LEU A 47 9.76 -20.09 -2.63
N PHE A 48 9.47 -21.17 -1.90
CA PHE A 48 9.32 -21.12 -0.45
C PHE A 48 10.66 -21.04 0.31
N GLU A 49 11.78 -21.44 -0.30
CA GLU A 49 13.12 -21.15 0.23
C GLU A 49 13.45 -19.65 0.15
N GLY A 50 12.95 -18.96 -0.88
CA GLY A 50 13.15 -17.52 -1.07
C GLY A 50 12.13 -16.62 -0.36
N ALA A 51 10.88 -17.05 -0.31
CA ALA A 51 9.74 -16.28 0.18
C ALA A 51 8.86 -17.18 1.08
N PRO A 52 9.30 -17.46 2.32
CA PRO A 52 8.65 -18.45 3.18
C PRO A 52 7.23 -18.04 3.60
N GLU A 53 6.94 -16.74 3.73
CA GLU A 53 5.62 -16.25 4.12
C GLU A 53 4.55 -16.47 3.04
N LEU A 54 4.94 -16.79 1.79
CA LEU A 54 3.98 -17.18 0.74
C LEU A 54 3.15 -18.42 1.10
N ARG A 55 3.63 -19.24 2.06
CA ARG A 55 2.88 -20.39 2.60
C ARG A 55 1.57 -19.96 3.26
N ASN A 56 1.52 -18.74 3.81
CA ASN A 56 0.32 -18.18 4.43
C ASN A 56 -0.74 -17.80 3.40
N TYR A 57 -0.44 -17.85 2.10
CA TYR A 57 -1.34 -17.47 1.01
C TYR A 57 -1.79 -18.67 0.17
N ILE A 58 -1.52 -19.90 0.62
CA ILE A 58 -1.93 -21.11 -0.12
C ILE A 58 -3.44 -21.34 0.04
N HIS A 59 -4.15 -21.40 -1.09
CA HIS A 59 -5.58 -21.72 -1.20
C HIS A 59 -5.80 -22.66 -2.38
N ASP A 60 -6.43 -23.82 -2.18
CA ASP A 60 -6.75 -24.80 -3.23
C ASP A 60 -5.58 -25.10 -4.20
N GLN A 61 -4.36 -25.25 -3.65
CA GLN A 61 -3.11 -25.52 -4.41
C GLN A 61 -2.55 -24.32 -5.20
N ALA A 62 -3.10 -23.13 -5.05
CA ALA A 62 -2.57 -21.89 -5.60
C ALA A 62 -2.08 -20.96 -4.47
N ILE A 63 -1.15 -20.06 -4.79
CA ILE A 63 -0.80 -18.93 -3.93
C ILE A 63 -1.68 -17.75 -4.35
N VAL A 64 -2.54 -17.27 -3.46
CA VAL A 64 -3.48 -16.18 -3.74
C VAL A 64 -3.07 -14.93 -2.96
N ILE A 65 -2.47 -13.97 -3.65
CA ILE A 65 -1.97 -12.73 -3.04
C ILE A 65 -3.02 -11.61 -3.19
N PRO A 66 -3.31 -10.84 -2.13
CA PRO A 66 -4.20 -9.67 -2.22
C PRO A 66 -3.68 -8.60 -3.22
N SER A 67 -4.55 -8.06 -4.09
CA SER A 67 -4.13 -7.16 -5.17
C SER A 67 -3.78 -5.71 -4.80
N THR A 68 -4.08 -5.26 -3.57
CA THR A 68 -3.94 -3.85 -3.21
C THR A 68 -2.48 -3.40 -3.31
N GLY A 69 -2.19 -2.49 -4.25
CA GLY A 69 -0.85 -1.96 -4.46
C GLY A 69 0.11 -2.92 -5.17
N LEU A 70 -0.37 -4.04 -5.71
CA LEU A 70 0.44 -4.95 -6.52
C LEU A 70 0.44 -4.56 -7.99
N ASP A 71 1.61 -4.69 -8.60
CA ASP A 71 1.81 -4.70 -10.05
C ASP A 71 2.16 -6.14 -10.48
N GLU A 72 1.39 -6.70 -11.42
CA GLU A 72 1.50 -8.11 -11.79
C GLU A 72 2.78 -8.43 -12.57
N ASP A 73 3.28 -7.49 -13.36
CA ASP A 73 4.53 -7.64 -14.10
C ASP A 73 5.74 -7.57 -13.17
N MET A 74 5.74 -6.63 -12.21
CA MET A 74 6.73 -6.59 -11.14
C MET A 74 6.70 -7.87 -10.31
N LEU A 75 5.51 -8.36 -9.92
CA LEU A 75 5.37 -9.61 -9.18
C LEU A 75 5.99 -10.78 -9.96
N ARG A 76 5.67 -10.92 -11.25
CA ARG A 76 6.26 -11.94 -12.13
C ARG A 76 7.79 -11.83 -12.15
N ASN A 77 8.33 -10.62 -12.31
CA ASN A 77 9.77 -10.38 -12.37
C ASN A 77 10.46 -10.76 -11.05
N VAL A 78 9.87 -10.41 -9.90
CA VAL A 78 10.40 -10.77 -8.58
C VAL A 78 10.38 -12.28 -8.38
N VAL A 79 9.29 -12.96 -8.70
CA VAL A 79 9.18 -14.42 -8.61
C VAL A 79 10.25 -15.11 -9.47
N CYS A 80 10.36 -14.72 -10.74
CA CYS A 80 11.37 -15.29 -11.64
C CYS A 80 12.80 -15.05 -11.12
N SER A 81 13.09 -13.83 -10.66
CA SER A 81 14.42 -13.48 -10.13
C SER A 81 14.76 -14.26 -8.87
N LEU A 82 13.78 -14.44 -7.97
CA LEU A 82 13.94 -15.21 -6.74
C LEU A 82 14.17 -16.70 -7.01
N VAL A 83 13.34 -17.31 -7.86
CA VAL A 83 13.50 -18.73 -8.25
C VAL A 83 14.85 -18.95 -8.92
N ASN A 84 15.23 -18.11 -9.88
CA ASN A 84 16.53 -18.20 -10.55
C ASN A 84 17.70 -18.05 -9.57
N ALA A 85 17.59 -17.12 -8.62
CA ALA A 85 18.60 -16.93 -7.59
C ALA A 85 18.76 -18.16 -6.69
N ARG A 86 17.65 -18.79 -6.30
CA ARG A 86 17.69 -20.02 -5.49
C ARG A 86 18.21 -21.23 -6.25
N MET A 87 17.82 -21.39 -7.51
CA MET A 87 18.33 -22.47 -8.37
C MET A 87 19.84 -22.39 -8.59
N ASN A 88 20.39 -21.17 -8.68
CA ASN A 88 21.81 -20.93 -8.95
C ASN A 88 22.64 -20.58 -7.71
N ASN A 89 22.02 -20.55 -6.52
CA ASN A 89 22.64 -20.11 -5.27
C ASN A 89 23.27 -18.70 -5.35
N THR A 90 22.56 -17.76 -5.98
CA THR A 90 22.94 -16.34 -6.11
C THR A 90 21.95 -15.45 -5.36
N THR A 91 22.21 -14.14 -5.34
CA THR A 91 21.24 -13.13 -4.87
C THR A 91 20.27 -12.78 -5.99
N PRO A 92 18.98 -12.49 -5.69
CA PRO A 92 18.05 -11.98 -6.67
C PRO A 92 18.49 -10.60 -7.17
N ASP A 93 18.52 -10.43 -8.49
CA ASP A 93 18.78 -9.15 -9.14
C ASP A 93 17.45 -8.57 -9.64
N ILE A 94 16.94 -7.57 -8.91
CA ILE A 94 15.67 -6.91 -9.23
C ILE A 94 16.01 -5.49 -9.70
N GLN A 95 15.88 -5.26 -11.00
CA GLN A 95 16.12 -3.95 -11.59
C GLN A 95 14.92 -3.04 -11.34
N LEU A 96 15.18 -1.89 -10.71
CA LEU A 96 14.17 -0.86 -10.47
C LEU A 96 14.47 0.36 -11.31
N GLU A 97 13.42 0.85 -11.98
CA GLU A 97 13.43 2.19 -12.55
C GLU A 97 13.35 3.24 -11.44
N ASP A 98 13.85 4.45 -11.70
CA ASP A 98 13.72 5.62 -10.80
C ASP A 98 12.27 6.17 -10.81
N ASN A 99 11.30 5.29 -10.60
CA ASN A 99 9.88 5.56 -10.55
C ASN A 99 9.36 5.29 -9.12
N PRO A 100 8.84 6.32 -8.42
CA PRO A 100 8.24 6.22 -7.09
C PRO A 100 7.27 5.03 -6.90
N LEU A 101 6.43 4.75 -7.90
CA LEU A 101 5.44 3.67 -7.80
C LEU A 101 6.11 2.29 -7.85
N SER A 102 7.15 2.11 -8.66
CA SER A 102 7.88 0.83 -8.76
C SER A 102 8.47 0.42 -7.41
N TYR A 103 8.95 1.39 -6.62
CA TYR A 103 9.45 1.13 -5.26
C TYR A 103 8.32 0.75 -4.30
N ILE A 104 7.15 1.42 -4.37
CA ILE A 104 5.98 1.02 -3.59
C ILE A 104 5.56 -0.41 -3.94
N HIS A 105 5.44 -0.73 -5.24
CA HIS A 105 5.05 -2.06 -5.71
C HIS A 105 6.01 -3.13 -5.23
N LEU A 106 7.31 -2.93 -5.39
CA LEU A 106 8.32 -3.87 -4.89
C LEU A 106 8.22 -4.00 -3.37
N HIS A 107 8.06 -2.90 -2.63
CA HIS A 107 7.94 -2.94 -1.17
C HIS A 107 6.74 -3.79 -0.71
N VAL A 108 5.58 -3.61 -1.36
CA VAL A 108 4.39 -4.45 -1.10
C VAL A 108 4.67 -5.92 -1.39
N ILE A 109 5.32 -6.24 -2.51
CA ILE A 109 5.68 -7.63 -2.88
C ILE A 109 6.63 -8.24 -1.84
N LEU A 110 7.72 -7.55 -1.48
CA LEU A 110 8.69 -8.03 -0.49
C LEU A 110 8.04 -8.25 0.87
N THR A 111 7.12 -7.38 1.26
CA THR A 111 6.32 -7.54 2.49
C THR A 111 5.49 -8.83 2.45
N HIS A 112 4.77 -9.08 1.35
CA HIS A 112 4.01 -10.33 1.18
C HIS A 112 4.89 -11.59 1.16
N PHE A 113 6.13 -11.46 0.71
CA PHE A 113 7.07 -12.58 0.61
C PHE A 113 7.77 -12.88 1.94
N GLY A 114 7.59 -12.02 2.96
CA GLY A 114 8.28 -12.12 4.24
C GLY A 114 9.76 -11.71 4.16
N MET A 115 10.15 -10.97 3.13
CA MET A 115 11.52 -10.50 2.91
C MET A 115 11.74 -9.18 3.65
N ARG A 116 11.60 -9.22 4.98
CA ARG A 116 11.51 -8.03 5.86
C ARG A 116 12.73 -7.13 5.78
N GLU A 117 13.93 -7.69 5.85
CA GLU A 117 15.17 -6.89 5.80
C GLU A 117 15.32 -6.11 4.48
N ASP A 118 14.91 -6.71 3.37
CA ASP A 118 14.94 -6.08 2.06
C ASP A 118 13.82 -5.03 1.93
N ALA A 119 12.63 -5.33 2.45
CA ALA A 119 11.52 -4.38 2.52
C ALA A 119 11.90 -3.13 3.34
N ASP A 120 12.40 -3.31 4.56
CA ASP A 120 12.81 -2.20 5.44
C ASP A 120 13.90 -1.33 4.81
N ARG A 121 14.89 -1.97 4.17
CA ARG A 121 15.95 -1.27 3.43
C ARG A 121 15.39 -0.47 2.26
N LEU A 122 14.44 -1.04 1.52
CA LEU A 122 13.79 -0.38 0.40
C LEU A 122 12.97 0.82 0.89
N LEU A 123 12.20 0.67 1.97
CA LEU A 123 11.42 1.75 2.58
C LEU A 123 12.30 2.91 3.05
N ALA A 124 13.43 2.60 3.70
CA ALA A 124 14.42 3.60 4.08
C ALA A 124 14.98 4.34 2.85
N GLY A 125 15.27 3.62 1.76
CA GLY A 125 15.74 4.18 0.50
C GLY A 125 14.71 5.05 -0.23
N MET A 126 13.42 4.76 -0.09
CA MET A 126 12.33 5.51 -0.74
C MET A 126 12.33 6.99 -0.33
N TRP A 127 12.62 7.31 0.92
CA TRP A 127 12.72 8.71 1.38
C TRP A 127 13.75 9.51 0.59
N SER A 128 14.93 8.94 0.37
CA SER A 128 16.00 9.56 -0.42
C SER A 128 15.66 9.63 -1.91
N LEU A 129 14.88 8.67 -2.43
CA LEU A 129 14.39 8.73 -3.81
C LEU A 129 13.41 9.90 -4.00
N TYR A 130 12.41 10.01 -3.13
CA TYR A 130 11.35 11.02 -3.24
C TYR A 130 11.87 12.45 -3.01
N GLU A 131 13.03 12.63 -2.37
CA GLU A 131 13.72 13.92 -2.32
C GLU A 131 14.18 14.39 -3.71
N ARG A 132 14.58 13.44 -4.56
CA ARG A 132 15.23 13.71 -5.85
C ARG A 132 14.27 13.68 -7.02
N VAL A 133 13.11 13.05 -6.85
CA VAL A 133 12.11 12.86 -7.90
C VAL A 133 10.90 13.77 -7.66
N GLU A 134 10.42 14.40 -8.73
CA GLU A 134 9.16 15.13 -8.72
C GLU A 134 7.99 14.14 -8.90
N LEU A 135 7.03 14.16 -7.97
CA LEU A 135 5.80 13.38 -8.11
C LEU A 135 4.91 13.96 -9.20
N LEU A 136 4.39 13.08 -10.05
CA LEU A 136 3.38 13.40 -11.05
C LEU A 136 1.98 13.35 -10.43
N ALA A 137 1.02 14.11 -10.98
CA ALA A 137 -0.37 14.13 -10.51
C ALA A 137 -1.00 12.72 -10.54
N GLU A 138 -0.69 11.92 -11.57
CA GLU A 138 -1.14 10.54 -11.70
C GLU A 138 -0.63 9.63 -10.57
N GLN A 139 0.61 9.85 -10.13
CA GLN A 139 1.22 9.08 -9.03
C GLN A 139 0.59 9.47 -7.68
N VAL A 140 0.41 10.77 -7.44
CA VAL A 140 -0.28 11.28 -6.24
C VAL A 140 -1.70 10.71 -6.17
N TRP A 141 -2.43 10.77 -7.28
CA TRP A 141 -3.77 10.23 -7.40
C TRP A 141 -3.79 8.72 -7.12
N TRP A 142 -2.90 7.96 -7.75
CA TRP A 142 -2.84 6.51 -7.59
C TRP A 142 -2.51 6.10 -6.15
N ILE A 143 -1.54 6.74 -5.50
CA ILE A 143 -1.18 6.47 -4.10
C ILE A 143 -2.39 6.74 -3.19
N TRP A 144 -3.10 7.85 -3.40
CA TRP A 144 -4.26 8.20 -2.60
C TRP A 144 -5.41 7.20 -2.76
N ILE A 145 -5.78 6.88 -3.99
CA ILE A 145 -6.86 5.91 -4.28
C ILE A 145 -6.51 4.52 -3.73
N THR A 146 -5.24 4.13 -3.80
CA THR A 146 -4.80 2.79 -3.39
C THR A 146 -4.65 2.66 -1.87
N PHE A 147 -4.16 3.69 -1.17
CA PHE A 147 -3.76 3.58 0.24
C PHE A 147 -4.39 4.59 1.20
N GLY A 148 -4.81 5.76 0.69
CA GLY A 148 -5.34 6.87 1.48
C GLY A 148 -6.85 6.81 1.72
N SER A 149 -7.59 6.17 0.81
CA SER A 149 -9.04 6.02 0.94
C SER A 149 -9.39 5.11 2.11
N ARG A 150 -10.22 5.58 3.05
CA ARG A 150 -10.68 4.76 4.17
C ARG A 150 -11.51 3.59 3.65
N PRO A 151 -11.30 2.36 4.14
CA PRO A 151 -12.04 1.18 3.68
C PRO A 151 -13.51 1.10 4.18
N GLU A 152 -14.14 2.22 4.57
CA GLU A 152 -15.36 2.22 5.41
C GLU A 152 -16.64 1.71 4.73
N THR A 153 -16.67 1.48 3.41
CA THR A 153 -17.92 1.11 2.71
C THR A 153 -17.90 -0.17 1.87
N SER A 154 -16.76 -0.85 1.75
CA SER A 154 -16.68 -2.12 1.01
C SER A 154 -16.04 -3.17 1.89
N GLY A 155 -16.87 -4.00 2.52
CA GLY A 155 -16.49 -5.00 3.52
C GLY A 155 -15.26 -5.81 3.09
N SER A 156 -14.11 -5.43 3.67
CA SER A 156 -12.80 -6.09 3.64
C SER A 156 -11.95 -6.03 2.37
N ARG A 157 -11.67 -4.82 1.87
CA ARG A 157 -10.44 -4.65 1.06
C ARG A 157 -9.21 -4.81 1.94
N TYR A 158 -8.37 -5.79 1.61
CA TYR A 158 -7.03 -5.93 2.20
C TYR A 158 -6.31 -4.58 2.15
N ARG A 159 -5.86 -4.10 3.31
CA ARG A 159 -5.04 -2.89 3.43
C ARG A 159 -3.58 -3.32 3.65
N PRO A 160 -2.66 -2.96 2.73
CA PRO A 160 -1.24 -3.25 2.89
C PRO A 160 -0.71 -2.68 4.19
N LEU A 161 0.18 -3.43 4.84
CA LEU A 161 0.74 -3.11 6.15
C LEU A 161 1.31 -1.68 6.23
N TYR A 162 1.96 -1.26 5.16
CA TYR A 162 2.65 0.03 5.04
C TYR A 162 1.84 1.10 4.29
N ALA A 163 0.53 0.91 4.12
CA ALA A 163 -0.33 1.85 3.40
C ALA A 163 -0.18 3.29 3.92
N GLU A 164 -0.16 3.48 5.25
CA GLU A 164 0.02 4.80 5.86
C GLU A 164 1.39 5.39 5.57
N ALA A 165 2.45 4.57 5.58
CA ALA A 165 3.81 5.03 5.27
C ALA A 165 3.88 5.63 3.86
N TYR A 166 3.27 4.98 2.87
CA TYR A 166 3.26 5.49 1.49
C TYR A 166 2.52 6.82 1.36
N VAL A 167 1.37 6.96 2.03
CA VAL A 167 0.59 8.21 2.06
C VAL A 167 1.41 9.34 2.68
N GLN A 168 2.14 9.06 3.75
CA GLN A 168 2.95 10.07 4.44
C GLN A 168 4.24 10.41 3.68
N ILE A 169 4.87 9.45 2.99
CA ILE A 169 5.99 9.72 2.07
C ILE A 169 5.53 10.67 0.96
N MET A 170 4.36 10.39 0.36
CA MET A 170 3.75 11.27 -0.63
C MET A 170 3.47 12.67 -0.03
N ALA A 171 2.81 12.75 1.13
CA ALA A 171 2.49 14.02 1.77
C ALA A 171 3.75 14.85 2.08
N TRP A 172 4.81 14.21 2.58
CA TRP A 172 6.10 14.87 2.81
C TRP A 172 6.69 15.41 1.51
N GLN A 173 6.71 14.62 0.43
CA GLN A 173 7.24 15.05 -0.86
C GLN A 173 6.49 16.28 -1.40
N LEU A 174 5.16 16.32 -1.21
CA LEU A 174 4.33 17.46 -1.60
C LEU A 174 4.69 18.73 -0.82
N VAL A 175 4.77 18.65 0.51
CA VAL A 175 5.20 19.78 1.36
C VAL A 175 6.61 20.24 0.99
N HIS A 176 7.53 19.29 0.81
CA HIS A 176 8.91 19.58 0.45
C HIS A 176 9.00 20.26 -0.92
N SER A 177 8.33 19.72 -1.95
CA SER A 177 8.30 20.29 -3.30
C SER A 177 7.68 21.68 -3.32
N GLN A 178 6.63 21.92 -2.52
CA GLN A 178 6.02 23.23 -2.37
C GLN A 178 7.00 24.24 -1.75
N SER A 179 7.70 23.84 -0.67
CA SER A 179 8.69 24.70 -0.01
C SER A 179 9.85 25.11 -0.92
N LEU A 180 10.19 24.25 -1.89
CA LEU A 180 11.22 24.50 -2.89
C LEU A 180 10.71 25.22 -4.15
N GLY A 181 9.40 25.46 -4.26
CA GLY A 181 8.78 26.01 -5.48
C GLY A 181 8.88 25.08 -6.69
N ARG A 182 9.00 23.76 -6.46
CA ARG A 182 9.16 22.72 -7.50
C ARG A 182 7.91 21.88 -7.74
N MET A 183 6.81 22.16 -7.05
CA MET A 183 5.55 21.44 -7.27
C MET A 183 4.93 21.86 -8.61
N SER A 184 4.76 20.92 -9.54
CA SER A 184 4.02 21.13 -10.79
C SER A 184 2.61 21.68 -10.57
N ASP A 185 2.12 22.41 -11.58
CA ASP A 185 0.77 23.00 -11.54
C ASP A 185 -0.34 21.94 -11.50
N ASP A 186 -0.15 20.79 -12.17
CA ASP A 186 -1.11 19.68 -12.16
C ASP A 186 -1.27 19.09 -10.76
N VAL A 187 -0.14 18.85 -10.06
CA VAL A 187 -0.17 18.38 -8.66
C VAL A 187 -0.78 19.44 -7.75
N ARG A 188 -0.40 20.71 -7.93
CA ARG A 188 -0.97 21.81 -7.14
C ARG A 188 -2.47 21.91 -7.34
N GLN A 189 -2.97 21.73 -8.57
CA GLN A 189 -4.38 21.77 -8.87
C GLN A 189 -5.12 20.52 -8.35
N LEU A 190 -4.50 19.35 -8.36
CA LEU A 190 -5.04 18.14 -7.74
C LEU A 190 -5.23 18.30 -6.22
N VAL A 191 -4.25 18.90 -5.53
CA VAL A 191 -4.24 19.04 -4.06
C VAL A 191 -5.05 20.27 -3.59
N TYR A 192 -4.89 21.42 -4.25
CA TYR A 192 -5.41 22.72 -3.78
C TYR A 192 -6.46 23.36 -4.69
N GLY A 193 -6.77 22.75 -5.84
CA GLY A 193 -7.70 23.31 -6.83
C GLY A 193 -9.12 23.45 -6.31
N SER A 194 -9.62 24.69 -6.28
CA SER A 194 -10.95 25.05 -5.77
C SER A 194 -12.12 24.62 -6.66
N ARG A 195 -11.87 24.39 -7.97
CA ARG A 195 -12.96 24.17 -8.94
C ARG A 195 -13.44 22.73 -9.03
N PHE A 196 -12.62 21.78 -8.57
CA PHE A 196 -12.96 20.36 -8.64
C PHE A 196 -12.48 19.50 -7.48
N GLY A 197 -11.74 20.07 -6.49
CA GLY A 197 -11.20 19.39 -5.29
C GLY A 197 -11.51 17.91 -5.20
N TRP A 198 -10.82 17.10 -6.00
CA TRP A 198 -11.28 15.74 -6.27
C TRP A 198 -11.16 14.88 -5.00
N PHE A 199 -10.29 15.30 -4.06
CA PHE A 199 -9.98 14.61 -2.81
C PHE A 199 -9.60 15.63 -1.72
N PRO A 200 -10.57 16.28 -1.04
CA PRO A 200 -10.29 17.22 0.06
C PRO A 200 -9.45 16.60 1.18
N GLU A 201 -9.47 15.27 1.29
CA GLU A 201 -8.71 14.50 2.26
C GLU A 201 -7.19 14.50 1.96
N ILE A 202 -6.77 14.53 0.68
CA ILE A 202 -5.33 14.66 0.34
C ILE A 202 -4.80 15.96 0.93
N ARG A 203 -5.53 17.06 0.72
CA ARG A 203 -5.18 18.37 1.27
C ARG A 203 -5.09 18.34 2.78
N GLN A 204 -6.04 17.72 3.48
CA GLN A 204 -6.00 17.58 4.93
C GLN A 204 -4.75 16.84 5.41
N VAL A 205 -4.35 15.76 4.74
CA VAL A 205 -3.13 15.01 5.08
C VAL A 205 -1.89 15.85 4.84
N VAL A 206 -1.80 16.58 3.73
CA VAL A 206 -0.67 17.47 3.41
C VAL A 206 -0.56 18.61 4.42
N GLU A 207 -1.66 19.30 4.72
CA GLU A 207 -1.70 20.38 5.71
C GLU A 207 -1.39 19.87 7.13
N ALA A 208 -1.90 18.68 7.49
CA ALA A 208 -1.57 18.06 8.77
C ALA A 208 -0.08 17.71 8.87
N ARG A 209 0.52 17.17 7.80
CA ARG A 209 1.95 16.87 7.71
C ARG A 209 2.78 18.14 7.84
N GLU A 210 2.45 19.18 7.09
CA GLU A 210 3.14 20.48 7.15
C GLU A 210 3.09 21.07 8.56
N ARG A 211 1.91 21.09 9.18
CA ARG A 211 1.72 21.63 10.53
C ARG A 211 2.51 20.87 11.60
N LEU A 212 2.54 19.54 11.52
CA LEU A 212 3.12 18.71 12.58
C LEU A 212 4.64 18.52 12.43
N PHE A 213 5.13 18.48 11.19
CA PHE A 213 6.50 18.06 10.90
C PHE A 213 7.25 18.95 9.91
N GLY A 214 6.55 19.87 9.24
CA GLY A 214 7.12 20.74 8.22
C GLY A 214 7.76 19.95 7.08
N THR A 215 8.97 20.34 6.71
CA THR A 215 9.75 19.73 5.62
C THR A 215 10.71 18.63 6.09
N ALA A 216 10.76 18.34 7.40
CA ALA A 216 11.68 17.34 7.94
C ALA A 216 11.42 15.95 7.35
N GLN A 217 12.48 15.26 6.95
CA GLN A 217 12.41 13.86 6.50
C GLN A 217 12.14 12.93 7.67
N GLY A 218 11.47 11.83 7.36
CA GLY A 218 11.16 10.79 8.33
C GLY A 218 10.05 11.20 9.29
N PHE A 219 9.37 10.18 9.77
CA PHE A 219 8.58 10.21 10.98
C PHE A 219 8.65 8.81 11.57
N GLU A 220 8.38 8.70 12.86
CA GLU A 220 8.24 7.39 13.50
C GLU A 220 6.95 6.76 12.94
N ILE A 221 7.07 6.06 11.82
CA ILE A 221 6.03 5.14 11.36
C ILE A 221 5.96 4.11 12.47
N ARG A 222 4.88 4.14 13.25
CA ARG A 222 4.59 3.04 14.17
C ARG A 222 4.34 1.81 13.33
N MET A 223 5.39 1.04 13.10
CA MET A 223 5.32 -0.23 12.42
C MET A 223 4.40 -1.13 13.24
N PRO A 224 3.47 -1.85 12.60
CA PRO A 224 2.65 -2.83 13.31
C PRO A 224 3.57 -3.84 13.98
N SER A 225 3.31 -4.17 15.24
CA SER A 225 4.05 -5.24 15.91
C SER A 225 3.85 -6.56 15.14
N ASN A 226 4.81 -7.48 15.19
CA ASN A 226 4.73 -8.81 14.54
C ASN A 226 3.38 -9.54 14.76
N GLU A 227 2.73 -9.31 15.91
CA GLU A 227 1.42 -9.88 16.24
C GLU A 227 0.27 -9.31 15.37
N GLN A 228 0.33 -8.02 15.02
CA GLN A 228 -0.63 -7.38 14.14
C GLN A 228 -0.47 -7.88 12.70
N GLU A 229 0.76 -8.09 12.23
CA GLU A 229 1.04 -8.66 10.90
C GLU A 229 0.44 -10.07 10.74
N ALA A 230 0.69 -10.96 11.71
CA ALA A 230 0.17 -12.32 11.71
C ALA A 230 -1.38 -12.36 11.72
N SER A 231 -2.00 -11.43 12.45
CA SER A 231 -3.46 -11.32 12.52
C SER A 231 -4.06 -10.86 11.18
N MET A 232 -3.40 -9.96 10.45
CA MET A 232 -3.87 -9.46 9.15
C MET A 232 -3.73 -10.49 8.03
N ALA A 233 -2.67 -11.30 8.04
CA ALA A 233 -2.50 -12.43 7.11
C ALA A 233 -3.58 -13.51 7.32
N THR A 234 -4.09 -13.66 8.55
CA THR A 234 -5.12 -14.65 8.87
C THR A 234 -6.53 -14.15 8.53
N GLN A 235 -6.80 -12.85 8.68
CA GLN A 235 -8.12 -12.26 8.39
C GLN A 235 -8.53 -12.38 6.90
N SER A 236 -7.58 -12.37 5.96
CA SER A 236 -7.88 -12.59 4.54
C SER A 236 -8.46 -13.97 4.22
N HIS A 237 -8.37 -14.94 5.15
CA HIS A 237 -8.85 -16.32 4.97
C HIS A 237 -10.23 -16.59 5.56
N THR A 238 -10.73 -15.74 6.47
CA THR A 238 -11.94 -16.10 7.24
C THR A 238 -13.24 -15.76 6.50
N GLU A 239 -13.18 -14.95 5.44
CA GLU A 239 -14.36 -14.41 4.77
C GLU A 239 -14.88 -15.22 3.58
N THR A 240 -14.18 -16.27 3.15
CA THR A 240 -14.64 -17.15 2.06
C THR A 240 -15.42 -18.37 2.54
N GLY A 241 -15.60 -18.55 3.85
CA GLY A 241 -16.12 -19.81 4.43
C GLY A 241 -17.55 -19.81 4.97
N SER A 242 -18.28 -18.69 4.96
CA SER A 242 -19.52 -18.58 5.75
C SER A 242 -20.73 -18.06 4.98
N ASP A 243 -20.96 -18.59 3.78
CA ASP A 243 -22.25 -18.49 3.07
C ASP A 243 -23.02 -19.83 3.17
N ALA A 244 -23.12 -20.35 4.39
CA ALA A 244 -24.14 -21.33 4.72
C ALA A 244 -25.46 -20.58 4.91
N MET A 245 -26.21 -20.44 3.81
CA MET A 245 -27.60 -19.98 3.82
C MET A 245 -28.36 -20.67 4.97
N PRO A 246 -28.90 -19.94 5.96
CA PRO A 246 -29.79 -20.54 6.94
C PRO A 246 -31.04 -21.02 6.19
N VAL A 247 -31.28 -22.32 6.22
CA VAL A 247 -32.55 -22.93 5.80
C VAL A 247 -33.64 -22.37 6.70
N ASN A 248 -34.39 -21.39 6.19
CA ASN A 248 -35.59 -20.88 6.83
C ASN A 248 -36.67 -21.98 6.80
N THR A 249 -36.89 -22.64 7.93
CA THR A 249 -38.19 -23.26 8.24
C THR A 249 -39.18 -22.16 8.62
N PRO A 250 -40.37 -22.10 8.01
CA PRO A 250 -41.39 -21.14 8.42
C PRO A 250 -42.07 -21.66 9.68
N ASP A 251 -42.01 -20.91 10.77
CA ASP A 251 -42.94 -21.10 11.87
C ASP A 251 -43.71 -19.81 12.18
N THR A 252 -45.00 -20.04 12.34
CA THR A 252 -46.06 -19.06 12.43
C THR A 252 -46.31 -18.78 13.91
N SER A 253 -46.29 -17.53 14.35
CA SER A 253 -47.21 -17.06 15.41
C SER A 253 -47.17 -15.55 15.62
N VAL A 254 -48.38 -15.05 15.90
CA VAL A 254 -48.85 -13.67 16.09
C VAL A 254 -48.76 -13.29 17.58
N THR A 255 -48.48 -12.02 17.89
CA THR A 255 -49.09 -11.14 18.93
C THR A 255 -48.23 -9.86 19.08
N SER A 256 -48.69 -8.68 18.64
CA SER A 256 -49.39 -7.62 19.40
C SER A 256 -48.70 -7.17 20.70
N ASP A 257 -48.10 -5.98 20.72
CA ASP A 257 -48.67 -4.76 21.32
C ASP A 257 -47.60 -3.66 21.48
N GLY A 258 -48.04 -2.41 21.29
CA GLY A 258 -47.19 -1.24 21.20
C GLY A 258 -46.68 -0.70 22.54
N ASN A 259 -45.72 0.21 22.48
CA ASN A 259 -45.71 1.39 23.36
C ASN A 259 -44.78 2.50 22.86
N SER A 260 -45.10 3.68 23.37
CA SER A 260 -44.69 5.03 23.01
C SER A 260 -43.22 5.40 23.27
N SER A 261 -42.68 6.28 22.40
CA SER A 261 -41.82 7.46 22.60
C SER A 261 -41.30 7.80 24.02
N PRO A 262 -40.08 8.40 24.19
CA PRO A 262 -39.85 9.76 23.70
C PRO A 262 -38.42 10.15 23.22
N ALA A 263 -38.43 11.31 22.56
CA ALA A 263 -37.35 12.04 21.94
C ALA A 263 -36.25 12.52 22.91
N LEU A 264 -35.01 12.48 22.44
CA LEU A 264 -33.83 13.08 23.06
C LEU A 264 -33.62 14.50 22.50
N GLN A 265 -33.63 15.48 23.41
CA GLN A 265 -33.30 16.88 23.18
C GLN A 265 -31.78 17.03 23.00
N VAL A 266 -31.39 17.79 21.96
CA VAL A 266 -30.02 18.27 21.74
C VAL A 266 -29.92 19.69 22.28
N PRO A 267 -28.95 20.03 23.15
CA PRO A 267 -28.63 21.42 23.44
C PRO A 267 -27.71 22.00 22.35
N GLN A 268 -28.10 23.18 21.87
CA GLN A 268 -27.26 24.09 21.10
C GLN A 268 -26.06 24.55 21.93
N ALA A 269 -24.87 24.56 21.31
CA ALA A 269 -23.71 25.28 21.81
C ALA A 269 -23.47 26.49 20.88
N ASP A 270 -23.78 27.67 21.40
CA ASP A 270 -23.40 28.97 20.83
C ASP A 270 -22.02 29.37 21.33
N GLY A 271 -21.18 29.82 20.39
CA GLY A 271 -20.51 31.12 20.52
C GLY A 271 -19.13 31.19 21.18
N SER A 272 -18.22 31.81 20.42
CA SER A 272 -17.15 32.73 20.89
C SER A 272 -15.92 32.07 21.53
N GLN A 273 -14.68 32.53 21.38
CA GLN A 273 -14.14 33.80 20.91
C GLN A 273 -12.59 33.68 20.78
N ALA A 274 -12.02 34.56 19.94
CA ALA A 274 -10.78 35.33 20.17
C ALA A 274 -9.38 34.69 20.11
N GLY A 275 -8.45 35.43 19.48
CA GLY A 275 -7.04 35.49 19.88
C GLY A 275 -6.02 35.55 18.73
N ILE A 276 -5.94 36.62 17.94
CA ILE A 276 -4.84 37.63 17.78
C ILE A 276 -3.37 37.13 17.58
N PRO A 277 -2.44 37.95 17.04
CA PRO A 277 -1.64 37.63 15.86
C PRO A 277 -0.16 37.36 16.18
N PHE A 278 0.61 36.86 15.23
CA PHE A 278 2.07 36.94 15.31
C PHE A 278 2.67 37.55 14.04
N ILE A 279 3.24 38.73 14.24
CA ILE A 279 4.18 39.43 13.37
C ILE A 279 5.56 38.82 13.64
N PHE A 280 6.29 38.46 12.59
CA PHE A 280 7.75 38.46 12.65
C PHE A 280 8.32 39.00 11.34
N GLN A 281 9.15 40.04 11.48
CA GLN A 281 9.88 40.75 10.45
C GLN A 281 11.36 40.68 10.83
N ALA A 282 12.19 40.13 9.95
CA ALA A 282 13.65 40.32 9.76
C ALA A 282 14.11 39.15 8.88
N GLY A 283 14.76 39.31 7.73
CA GLY A 283 15.82 40.26 7.38
C GLY A 283 17.13 39.47 7.28
N GLY A 284 17.65 39.23 6.08
CA GLY A 284 18.91 38.51 5.90
C GLY A 284 19.29 38.26 4.44
N SER A 285 20.21 39.09 3.96
CA SER A 285 20.81 39.11 2.62
C SER A 285 21.98 38.11 2.45
N LEU A 286 22.43 37.98 1.20
CA LEU A 286 23.67 37.34 0.68
C LEU A 286 23.52 35.85 0.35
N GLY A 287 23.98 35.34 -0.80
CA GLY A 287 24.80 35.88 -1.86
C GLY A 287 25.13 34.73 -2.84
N SER A 288 25.36 35.10 -4.10
CA SER A 288 25.67 34.20 -5.21
C SER A 288 26.89 33.30 -4.95
N ARG A 289 26.85 32.06 -5.47
CA ARG A 289 28.07 31.40 -5.97
C ARG A 289 27.77 30.41 -7.09
N VAL A 290 28.27 30.78 -8.26
CA VAL A 290 28.50 29.96 -9.45
C VAL A 290 29.54 28.88 -9.11
N ILE A 291 29.26 27.62 -9.46
CA ILE A 291 30.30 26.59 -9.60
C ILE A 291 30.07 25.91 -10.95
N ALA A 292 31.00 26.19 -11.87
CA ALA A 292 31.23 25.43 -13.08
C ALA A 292 32.28 24.35 -12.81
N GLN A 293 32.22 23.24 -13.56
CA GLN A 293 33.31 22.40 -14.11
C GLN A 293 32.91 20.90 -14.16
N PRO A 294 33.63 20.02 -14.89
CA PRO A 294 34.12 20.15 -16.26
C PRO A 294 33.83 18.88 -17.10
N GLY A 295 33.85 19.04 -18.43
CA GLY A 295 33.72 17.93 -19.38
C GLY A 295 34.92 17.00 -19.40
N ASN A 296 34.65 15.69 -19.50
CA ASN A 296 35.68 14.66 -19.62
C ASN A 296 35.63 14.01 -21.02
N LYS A 297 36.56 14.41 -21.89
CA LYS A 297 36.84 13.76 -23.18
C LYS A 297 37.67 12.50 -22.95
N ARG A 298 37.12 11.32 -23.23
CA ARG A 298 37.90 10.07 -23.34
C ARG A 298 38.17 9.73 -24.80
N ARG A 299 39.43 9.95 -25.22
CA ARG A 299 40.04 9.45 -26.46
C ARG A 299 40.05 7.92 -26.45
N ARG A 300 39.50 7.29 -27.48
CA ARG A 300 39.85 5.91 -27.88
C ARG A 300 41.04 5.98 -28.85
N ARG A 301 42.11 5.27 -28.50
CA ARG A 301 43.12 4.76 -29.42
C ARG A 301 43.22 3.27 -29.14
N HIS A 302 42.96 2.44 -30.13
CA HIS A 302 43.71 1.22 -30.31
C HIS A 302 43.93 1.04 -31.82
N ALA A 303 45.21 0.96 -32.16
CA ALA A 303 45.75 0.56 -33.44
C ALA A 303 45.81 -0.98 -33.51
N GLN A 304 45.78 -1.45 -34.76
CA GLN A 304 46.36 -2.68 -35.32
C GLN A 304 45.88 -4.03 -34.78
#